data_AF-A0A6H1R5Y1-F1
#
_entry.id   AF-A0A6H1R5Y1-F1
#
_cell.length_a   1.000
_cell.length_b   1.000
_cell.length_c   1.000
_cell.angle_alpha   90.00
_cell.angle_beta   90.00
_cell.angle_gamma   90.00
#
_symmetry.space_group_name_H-M   'P 1'
#
loop_
_entity.id
_entity.type
_entity.pdbx_description
1 polymer ?
#
loop_
_entity_poly.entity_id
_entity_poly.type
_entity_poly.pdbx_seq_one_letter_code
_entity_poly.pdbx_strand_id
1 'polypeptide(L)'
;MNLHQCVYSNGSFLYTNVLSNTPNTPFNTGTNVSDTRDTAVKCGPATTGWRLDSPNVAVQSLDRVRGRYLNLHQCVYTNDRFLYTNVLSNTPNTPFNTGTNISYTPDSAVNCGPAVVGWRLDSANVAVQSLDLASRRYLNLHQCVYSNGSFLYTNVLSNTPNTPFNTGTNVSDTRDTAVKCGPGAVGWRLDSANTAVLSLDLAPGMLRNFSGEAR
;
A
#
# COMPACT_ATOMS: atom_id res chain seq x y z
N MET A 1 6.20 -11.55 -3.55
CA MET A 1 6.37 -10.14 -3.12
C MET A 1 5.93 -10.01 -1.68
N ASN A 2 6.48 -9.05 -0.94
CA ASN A 2 6.13 -8.81 0.45
C ASN A 2 5.57 -7.39 0.54
N LEU A 3 4.29 -7.26 0.84
CA LEU A 3 3.64 -5.97 1.05
C LEU A 3 3.63 -5.67 2.55
N HIS A 4 4.34 -4.61 2.94
CA HIS A 4 4.38 -4.15 4.31
C HIS A 4 3.50 -2.91 4.44
N GLN A 5 2.71 -2.85 5.52
CA GLN A 5 1.98 -1.66 5.91
C GLN A 5 2.40 -1.28 7.32
N CYS A 6 2.83 -0.03 7.45
CA CYS A 6 3.17 0.58 8.74
C CYS A 6 2.19 1.72 8.99
N VAL A 7 1.53 1.68 10.14
CA VAL A 7 0.58 2.70 10.57
C VAL A 7 1.14 3.38 11.80
N TYR A 8 1.13 4.71 11.81
CA TYR A 8 1.67 5.53 12.88
C TYR A 8 0.62 6.52 13.35
N SER A 9 0.66 6.84 14.65
CA SER A 9 -0.20 7.85 15.25
C SER A 9 0.62 8.85 16.07
N ASN A 10 0.17 10.10 16.08
CA ASN A 10 0.64 11.13 17.01
C ASN A 10 -0.48 11.67 17.91
N GLY A 11 -1.64 10.98 17.98
CA GLY A 11 -2.83 11.42 18.72
C GLY A 11 -3.75 12.39 17.98
N SER A 12 -3.27 13.00 16.88
CA SER A 12 -4.06 13.89 16.01
C SER A 12 -4.26 13.30 14.61
N PHE A 13 -3.31 12.50 14.13
CA PHE A 13 -3.39 11.85 12.83
C PHE A 13 -3.15 10.34 12.94
N LEU A 14 -3.67 9.62 11.94
CA LEU A 14 -3.19 8.31 11.56
C LEU A 14 -2.49 8.43 10.22
N TYR A 15 -1.28 7.90 10.11
CA TYR A 15 -0.53 7.87 8.88
C TYR A 15 -0.26 6.42 8.49
N THR A 16 -0.76 6.04 7.31
CA THR A 16 -0.46 4.73 6.72
C THR A 16 0.60 4.92 5.65
N ASN A 17 1.67 4.14 5.74
CA ASN A 17 2.67 4.02 4.69
C ASN A 17 2.78 2.56 4.26
N VAL A 18 2.93 2.34 2.95
CA VAL A 18 3.24 1.03 2.36
C VAL A 18 4.52 1.02 1.55
N LEU A 19 5.19 2.18 1.38
CA LEU A 19 6.39 2.29 0.56
C LEU A 19 7.68 2.32 1.39
N SER A 20 8.74 1.77 0.82
CA SER A 20 10.07 1.71 1.43
C SER A 20 10.99 2.89 1.06
N ASN A 21 10.49 3.83 0.25
CA ASN A 21 11.30 4.88 -0.38
C ASN A 21 10.64 6.28 -0.36
N THR A 22 9.78 6.57 0.62
CA THR A 22 9.31 7.95 0.79
C THR A 22 10.46 8.87 1.25
N PRO A 23 10.43 10.18 0.92
CA PRO A 23 11.40 11.14 1.44
C PRO A 23 11.47 11.18 2.97
N ASN A 24 10.33 10.96 3.65
CA ASN A 24 10.23 10.87 5.09
C ASN A 24 10.63 9.47 5.60
N THR A 25 11.92 9.17 5.46
CA THR A 25 12.50 7.82 5.68
C THR A 25 12.19 7.16 7.02
N PRO A 26 12.00 7.87 8.16
CA PRO A 26 11.68 7.22 9.43
C PRO A 26 10.35 6.47 9.44
N PHE A 27 9.47 6.70 8.46
CA PHE A 27 8.19 6.00 8.35
C PHE A 27 8.19 4.89 7.27
N ASN A 28 9.31 4.68 6.57
CA ASN A 28 9.41 3.72 5.47
C ASN A 28 9.13 2.28 5.92
N THR A 29 8.58 1.48 5.00
CA THR A 29 8.25 0.08 5.22
C THR A 29 9.28 -0.87 4.62
N GLY A 30 9.09 -2.18 4.79
CA GLY A 30 9.87 -3.22 4.15
C GLY A 30 9.40 -3.66 2.75
N THR A 31 8.41 -3.01 2.13
CA THR A 31 7.79 -3.52 0.88
C THR A 31 8.83 -3.82 -0.20
N ASN A 32 8.80 -5.05 -0.71
CA ASN A 32 9.81 -5.57 -1.63
C ASN A 32 9.29 -6.71 -2.54
N VAL A 33 10.12 -7.06 -3.53
CA VAL A 33 10.06 -8.34 -4.23
C VAL A 33 11.25 -9.17 -3.79
N SER A 34 11.00 -10.40 -3.36
CA SER A 34 11.99 -11.37 -2.90
C SER A 34 11.43 -12.78 -3.08
N ASP A 35 12.32 -13.75 -3.22
CA ASP A 35 12.00 -15.19 -3.20
C ASP A 35 11.77 -15.72 -1.79
N THR A 36 12.11 -14.92 -0.76
CA THR A 36 11.84 -15.23 0.65
C THR A 36 10.60 -14.50 1.14
N ARG A 37 9.74 -15.23 1.84
CA ARG A 37 8.59 -14.66 2.53
C ARG A 37 9.06 -13.88 3.77
N ASP A 38 8.70 -12.61 3.85
CA ASP A 38 8.88 -11.83 5.06
C ASP A 38 7.80 -12.23 6.09
N THR A 39 8.24 -12.78 7.22
CA THR A 39 7.35 -13.25 8.31
C THR A 39 7.14 -12.21 9.40
N ALA A 40 7.92 -11.13 9.38
CA ALA A 40 7.84 -10.03 10.32
C ALA A 40 7.77 -8.69 9.57
N VAL A 41 6.93 -7.79 10.08
CA VAL A 41 6.82 -6.45 9.53
C VAL A 41 8.09 -5.64 9.80
N LYS A 42 8.56 -4.91 8.79
CA LYS A 42 9.68 -3.96 8.88
C LYS A 42 9.08 -2.56 8.78
N CYS A 43 9.14 -1.82 9.88
CA CYS A 43 8.70 -0.44 9.98
C CYS A 43 9.86 0.42 10.48
N GLY A 44 10.00 1.62 9.94
CA GLY A 44 10.95 2.61 10.46
C GLY A 44 10.62 3.04 11.89
N PRO A 45 11.57 3.73 12.56
CA PRO A 45 11.45 4.11 13.96
C PRO A 45 10.43 5.23 14.25
N ALA A 46 9.78 5.79 13.22
CA ALA A 46 9.03 7.04 13.25
C ALA A 46 9.91 8.26 13.64
N THR A 47 9.28 9.43 13.73
CA THR A 47 9.91 10.66 14.25
C THR A 47 9.34 11.03 15.62
N THR A 48 9.97 12.00 16.31
CA THR A 48 9.50 12.50 17.61
C THR A 48 8.01 12.87 17.57
N GLY A 49 7.26 12.39 18.56
CA GLY A 49 5.82 12.62 18.69
C GLY A 49 4.95 11.62 17.93
N TRP A 50 5.53 10.75 17.10
CA TRP A 50 4.84 9.65 16.45
C TRP A 50 5.19 8.32 17.12
N ARG A 51 4.21 7.40 17.12
CA ARG A 51 4.39 6.02 17.56
C ARG A 51 3.78 5.07 16.55
N LEU A 52 4.35 3.88 16.46
CA LEU A 52 3.79 2.80 15.67
C LEU A 52 2.45 2.36 16.29
N ASP A 53 1.42 2.22 15.47
CA ASP A 53 0.10 1.76 15.85
C ASP A 53 0.00 0.25 15.61
N SER A 54 0.61 -0.53 16.50
CA SER A 54 0.84 -1.97 16.33
C SER A 54 -0.37 -2.79 15.88
N PRO A 55 -1.62 -2.53 16.32
CA PRO A 55 -2.79 -3.28 15.85
C PRO A 55 -3.06 -3.16 14.34
N ASN A 56 -2.60 -2.08 13.69
CA ASN A 56 -2.90 -1.77 12.29
C ASN A 56 -1.70 -2.03 11.34
N VAL A 57 -0.67 -2.68 11.86
CA VAL A 57 0.61 -2.93 11.18
C VAL A 57 0.73 -4.42 10.82
N ALA A 58 1.14 -4.72 9.59
CA ALA A 58 1.37 -6.10 9.16
C ALA A 58 2.31 -6.19 7.95
N VAL A 59 2.72 -7.43 7.66
CA VAL A 59 3.30 -7.82 6.38
C VAL A 59 2.45 -8.95 5.78
N GLN A 60 2.16 -8.84 4.49
CA GLN A 60 1.50 -9.89 3.72
C GLN A 60 2.45 -10.36 2.62
N SER A 61 2.94 -11.59 2.75
CA SER A 61 3.68 -12.27 1.69
C SER A 61 2.72 -12.83 0.65
N LEU A 62 2.87 -12.33 -0.57
CA LEU A 62 1.99 -12.60 -1.70
C LEU A 62 2.78 -13.42 -2.74
N ASP A 63 2.41 -14.70 -2.86
CA ASP A 63 3.07 -15.69 -3.70
C ASP A 63 2.59 -15.58 -5.15
N ARG A 64 3.41 -14.95 -5.99
CA ARG A 64 3.07 -14.67 -7.39
C ARG A 64 3.01 -15.92 -8.27
N VAL A 65 3.49 -17.08 -7.80
CA VAL A 65 3.37 -18.34 -8.56
C VAL A 65 1.97 -18.93 -8.42
N ARG A 66 1.25 -18.55 -7.36
CA ARG A 66 -0.09 -19.04 -7.02
C ARG A 66 -1.22 -18.14 -7.51
N GLY A 67 -0.92 -17.22 -8.42
CA GLY A 67 -1.93 -16.37 -9.05
C GLY A 67 -1.32 -15.49 -10.11
N ARG A 68 -2.17 -14.65 -10.69
CA ARG A 68 -1.82 -13.74 -11.80
C ARG A 68 -2.10 -12.29 -11.42
N TYR A 69 -3.21 -12.05 -10.73
CA TYR A 69 -3.65 -10.72 -10.34
C TYR A 69 -3.25 -10.46 -8.89
N LEU A 70 -2.62 -9.31 -8.66
CA LEU A 70 -2.71 -8.64 -7.37
C LEU A 70 -4.04 -7.93 -7.32
N ASN A 71 -4.98 -8.47 -6.55
CA ASN A 71 -6.22 -7.78 -6.23
C ASN A 71 -5.93 -6.88 -5.03
N LEU A 72 -5.61 -5.61 -5.30
CA LEU A 72 -5.28 -4.65 -4.25
C LEU A 72 -6.56 -3.95 -3.80
N HIS A 73 -7.01 -4.29 -2.60
CA HIS A 73 -8.16 -3.66 -1.96
C HIS A 73 -7.67 -2.54 -1.05
N GLN A 74 -8.22 -1.34 -1.24
CA GLN A 74 -8.02 -0.24 -0.32
C GLN A 74 -9.33 0.04 0.40
N CYS A 75 -9.29 -0.09 1.73
CA CYS A 75 -10.41 0.20 2.61
C CYS A 75 -10.07 1.42 3.45
N VAL A 76 -10.85 2.49 3.31
CA VAL A 76 -10.68 3.72 4.06
C VAL A 76 -11.82 3.85 5.05
N TYR A 77 -11.48 4.12 6.30
CA TYR A 77 -12.43 4.24 7.40
C TYR A 77 -12.28 5.60 8.07
N THR A 78 -13.39 6.11 8.59
CA THR A 78 -13.44 7.36 9.34
C THR A 78 -14.21 7.19 10.63
N ASN A 79 -13.79 7.93 11.65
CA ASN A 79 -14.54 8.17 12.89
C ASN A 79 -14.75 9.67 13.14
N ASP A 80 -14.75 10.46 12.07
CA ASP A 80 -14.81 11.94 12.07
C ASP A 80 -13.59 12.65 12.66
N ARG A 81 -12.68 11.94 13.32
CA ARG A 81 -11.43 12.48 13.86
C ARG A 81 -10.18 11.98 13.14
N PHE A 82 -10.23 10.78 12.58
CA PHE A 82 -9.14 10.20 11.81
C PHE A 82 -9.66 9.62 10.49
N LEU A 83 -8.80 9.64 9.48
CA LEU A 83 -8.91 8.74 8.33
C LEU A 83 -7.91 7.62 8.50
N TYR A 84 -8.36 6.39 8.31
CA TYR A 84 -7.52 5.21 8.34
C TYR A 84 -7.62 4.47 7.01
N THR A 85 -6.51 4.39 6.28
CA THR A 85 -6.38 3.55 5.09
C THR A 85 -5.79 2.21 5.49
N ASN A 86 -6.43 1.11 5.14
CA ASN A 86 -5.85 -0.22 5.19
C ASN A 86 -5.81 -0.83 3.78
N VAL A 87 -4.74 -1.53 3.46
CA VAL A 87 -4.60 -2.33 2.24
C VAL A 87 -4.26 -3.80 2.49
N LEU A 88 -4.09 -4.21 3.75
CA LEU A 88 -3.71 -5.58 4.10
C LEU A 88 -4.88 -6.38 4.66
N SER A 89 -4.89 -7.69 4.37
CA SER A 89 -5.95 -8.61 4.82
C SER A 89 -5.65 -9.29 6.16
N ASN A 90 -4.50 -8.99 6.78
CA ASN A 90 -3.95 -9.76 7.90
C ASN A 90 -3.40 -8.89 9.05
N THR A 91 -3.94 -7.68 9.24
CA THR A 91 -3.61 -6.89 10.43
C THR A 91 -4.22 -7.53 11.68
N PRO A 92 -3.62 -7.35 12.87
CA PRO A 92 -4.23 -7.76 14.14
C PRO A 92 -5.62 -7.17 14.38
N ASN A 93 -5.88 -5.95 13.87
CA ASN A 93 -7.17 -5.29 13.95
C ASN A 93 -8.12 -5.77 12.83
N THR A 94 -8.51 -7.04 12.95
CA THR A 94 -9.24 -7.78 11.91
C THR A 94 -10.51 -7.11 11.37
N PRO A 95 -11.30 -6.32 12.13
CA PRO A 95 -12.49 -5.68 11.58
C PRO A 95 -12.20 -4.65 10.48
N PHE A 96 -10.96 -4.19 10.33
CA PHE A 96 -10.55 -3.27 9.27
C PHE A 96 -9.83 -3.95 8.10
N ASN A 97 -9.62 -5.27 8.16
CA ASN A 97 -8.90 -6.01 7.12
C ASN A 97 -9.57 -5.90 5.75
N THR A 98 -8.75 -5.96 4.71
CA THR A 98 -9.20 -5.89 3.31
C THR A 98 -9.27 -7.28 2.67
N GLY A 99 -9.78 -7.34 1.45
CA GLY A 99 -9.73 -8.52 0.59
C GLY A 99 -8.39 -8.74 -0.14
N THR A 100 -7.34 -7.95 0.12
CA THR A 100 -6.10 -7.98 -0.67
C THR A 100 -5.51 -9.38 -0.79
N ASN A 101 -5.32 -9.83 -2.03
CA ASN A 101 -4.88 -11.20 -2.32
C ASN A 101 -4.08 -11.29 -3.63
N ILE A 102 -3.52 -12.49 -3.86
CA ILE A 102 -3.09 -12.94 -5.18
C ILE A 102 -4.02 -14.07 -5.60
N SER A 103 -4.60 -13.98 -6.80
CA SER A 103 -5.44 -15.03 -7.36
C SER A 103 -5.35 -15.08 -8.89
N TYR A 104 -5.96 -16.08 -9.52
CA TYR A 104 -6.04 -16.16 -10.99
C TYR A 104 -7.21 -15.37 -11.58
N THR A 105 -8.06 -14.76 -10.75
CA THR A 105 -9.26 -14.04 -11.16
C THR A 105 -9.17 -12.59 -10.70
N PRO A 106 -9.41 -11.60 -11.57
CA PRO A 106 -9.50 -10.22 -11.13
C PRO A 106 -10.73 -10.04 -10.25
N ASP A 107 -10.54 -9.46 -9.06
CA ASP A 107 -11.66 -9.09 -8.21
C ASP A 107 -12.38 -7.87 -8.82
N SER A 108 -13.72 -7.91 -8.82
CA SER A 108 -14.57 -6.86 -9.41
C SER A 108 -15.31 -6.03 -8.38
N ALA A 109 -15.29 -6.45 -7.12
CA ALA A 109 -15.94 -5.77 -6.01
C ALA A 109 -14.97 -5.66 -4.83
N VAL A 110 -15.02 -4.54 -4.13
CA VAL A 110 -14.22 -4.34 -2.93
C VAL A 110 -14.73 -5.21 -1.78
N ASN A 111 -13.82 -5.81 -1.04
CA ASN A 111 -14.08 -6.51 0.21
C ASN A 111 -13.36 -5.76 1.34
N CYS A 112 -14.13 -5.16 2.23
CA CYS A 112 -13.68 -4.45 3.42
C CYS A 112 -14.36 -5.04 4.64
N GLY A 113 -13.61 -5.15 5.73
CA GLY A 113 -14.17 -5.55 7.02
C GLY A 113 -15.26 -4.59 7.52
N PRO A 114 -16.04 -5.02 8.52
CA PRO A 114 -17.20 -4.29 9.01
C PRO A 114 -16.85 -3.03 9.84
N ALA A 115 -15.57 -2.76 10.07
CA ALA A 115 -15.07 -1.81 11.07
C ALA A 115 -15.47 -2.20 12.52
N VAL A 116 -15.13 -1.34 13.48
CA VAL A 116 -15.59 -1.43 14.87
C VAL A 116 -16.53 -0.28 15.19
N VAL A 117 -17.22 -0.35 16.34
CA VAL A 117 -18.12 0.71 16.83
C VAL A 117 -17.41 2.08 16.81
N GLY A 118 -18.10 3.08 16.26
CA GLY A 118 -17.58 4.45 16.11
C GLY A 118 -16.78 4.69 14.83
N TRP A 119 -16.50 3.66 14.04
CA TRP A 119 -15.89 3.76 12.71
C TRP A 119 -16.87 3.38 11.62
N ARG A 120 -16.72 3.98 10.45
CA ARG A 120 -17.48 3.63 9.24
C ARG A 120 -16.59 3.69 8.01
N LEU A 121 -16.96 2.95 6.96
CA LEU A 121 -16.31 3.04 5.66
C LEU A 121 -16.55 4.42 5.05
N ASP A 122 -15.47 5.01 4.53
CA ASP A 122 -15.52 6.19 3.68
C ASP A 122 -15.59 5.76 2.21
N SER A 123 -16.80 5.46 1.75
CA SER A 123 -17.05 4.80 0.47
C SER A 123 -16.46 5.52 -0.75
N ALA A 124 -16.26 6.84 -0.67
CA ALA A 124 -15.68 7.61 -1.77
C ALA A 124 -14.19 7.28 -1.99
N ASN A 125 -13.50 6.79 -0.96
CA ASN A 125 -12.06 6.52 -0.96
C ASN A 125 -11.72 5.02 -0.96
N VAL A 126 -12.74 4.17 -1.15
CA VAL A 126 -12.65 2.71 -1.13
C VAL A 126 -12.71 2.17 -2.57
N ALA A 127 -11.82 1.25 -2.92
CA ALA A 127 -11.84 0.57 -4.21
C ALA A 127 -11.05 -0.75 -4.18
N VAL A 128 -11.19 -1.53 -5.25
CA VAL A 128 -10.28 -2.63 -5.60
C VAL A 128 -9.66 -2.37 -6.97
N GLN A 129 -8.37 -2.59 -7.10
CA GLN A 129 -7.67 -2.55 -8.38
C GLN A 129 -6.94 -3.88 -8.61
N SER A 130 -7.35 -4.59 -9.65
CA SER A 130 -6.81 -5.89 -10.02
C SER A 130 -5.69 -5.70 -11.05
N LEU A 131 -4.46 -6.01 -10.64
CA LEU A 131 -3.22 -5.73 -11.38
C LEU A 131 -2.61 -7.03 -11.91
N ASP A 132 -2.61 -7.21 -13.23
CA ASP A 132 -2.06 -8.42 -13.88
C ASP A 132 -0.53 -8.44 -13.83
N LEU A 133 0.02 -9.10 -12.81
CA LEU A 133 1.45 -9.17 -12.54
C LEU A 133 2.24 -9.97 -13.58
N ALA A 134 1.57 -10.77 -14.41
CA ALA A 134 2.22 -11.54 -15.47
C ALA A 134 2.26 -10.77 -16.81
N SER A 135 1.48 -9.70 -16.93
CA SER A 135 1.33 -8.98 -18.20
C SER A 135 2.52 -8.09 -18.56
N ARG A 136 3.28 -7.60 -17.56
CA ARG A 136 4.37 -6.64 -17.75
C ARG A 136 5.48 -6.82 -16.71
N ARG A 137 6.59 -6.10 -16.92
CA ARG A 137 7.78 -6.21 -16.07
C ARG A 137 7.69 -5.55 -14.69
N TYR A 138 7.01 -4.42 -14.54
CA TYR A 138 7.05 -3.65 -13.29
C TYR A 138 5.65 -3.48 -12.70
N LEU A 139 5.54 -3.67 -11.38
CA LEU A 139 4.45 -3.12 -10.59
C LEU A 139 4.90 -1.75 -10.07
N ASN A 140 4.30 -0.69 -10.58
CA ASN A 140 4.56 0.68 -10.14
C ASN A 140 3.53 1.04 -9.07
N LEU A 141 3.93 1.00 -7.80
CA LEU A 141 3.11 1.35 -6.66
C LEU A 141 3.29 2.83 -6.33
N HIS A 142 2.27 3.64 -6.64
CA HIS A 142 2.24 5.06 -6.30
C HIS A 142 1.47 5.24 -5.01
N GLN A 143 2.08 5.90 -4.03
CA GLN A 143 1.41 6.34 -2.81
C GLN A 143 1.34 7.85 -2.81
N CYS A 144 0.13 8.37 -2.72
CA CYS A 144 -0.14 9.81 -2.64
C CYS A 144 -0.76 10.11 -1.28
N VAL A 145 -0.10 10.96 -0.52
CA VAL A 145 -0.53 11.36 0.82
C VAL A 145 -0.99 12.81 0.77
N TYR A 146 -2.17 13.08 1.31
CA TYR A 146 -2.74 14.42 1.34
C TYR A 146 -3.06 14.83 2.77
N SER A 147 -2.90 16.11 3.06
CA SER A 147 -3.27 16.72 4.34
C SER A 147 -4.24 17.87 4.11
N ASN A 148 -5.22 18.01 5.00
CA ASN A 148 -6.06 19.20 5.10
C ASN A 148 -5.89 19.92 6.46
N GLY A 149 -4.81 19.60 7.20
CA GLY A 149 -4.55 20.10 8.54
C GLY A 149 -5.32 19.39 9.67
N SER A 150 -6.35 18.59 9.35
CA SER A 150 -7.11 17.78 10.33
C SER A 150 -6.92 16.27 10.12
N PHE A 151 -6.74 15.84 8.87
CA PHE A 151 -6.50 14.44 8.52
C PHE A 151 -5.26 14.29 7.65
N LEU A 152 -4.70 13.08 7.67
CA LEU A 152 -3.82 12.57 6.62
C LEU A 152 -4.59 11.49 5.87
N TYR A 153 -4.61 11.59 4.55
CA TYR A 153 -5.21 10.60 3.69
C TYR A 153 -4.13 9.99 2.79
N THR A 154 -3.92 8.69 2.94
CA THR A 154 -3.07 7.90 2.04
C THR A 154 -3.95 7.20 1.01
N ASN A 155 -3.68 7.42 -0.28
CA ASN A 155 -4.22 6.63 -1.37
C ASN A 155 -3.11 5.91 -2.12
N VAL A 156 -3.38 4.68 -2.55
CA VAL A 156 -2.51 3.89 -3.43
C VAL A 156 -3.18 3.43 -4.72
N LEU A 157 -4.48 3.69 -4.89
CA LEU A 157 -5.24 3.22 -6.05
C LEU A 157 -5.52 4.32 -7.07
N SER A 158 -5.60 3.95 -8.34
CA SER A 158 -5.87 4.88 -9.44
C SER A 158 -7.35 4.98 -9.83
N ASN A 159 -8.22 4.22 -9.16
CA ASN A 159 -9.62 4.01 -9.55
C ASN A 159 -10.62 4.21 -8.40
N THR A 160 -10.28 5.00 -7.38
CA THR A 160 -11.27 5.35 -6.35
C THR A 160 -12.34 6.29 -6.94
N PRO A 161 -13.59 6.28 -6.41
CA PRO A 161 -14.61 7.25 -6.79
C PRO A 161 -14.17 8.71 -6.58
N ASN A 162 -13.35 8.97 -5.58
CA ASN A 162 -12.80 10.29 -5.27
C ASN A 162 -11.56 10.60 -6.15
N THR A 163 -11.82 10.78 -7.43
CA THR A 163 -10.79 10.89 -8.49
C THR A 163 -9.71 11.95 -8.26
N PRO A 164 -9.94 13.11 -7.59
CA PRO A 164 -8.87 14.07 -7.34
C PRO A 164 -7.69 13.53 -6.53
N PHE A 165 -7.86 12.42 -5.81
CA PHE A 165 -6.81 11.80 -5.01
C PHE A 165 -6.21 10.54 -5.65
N ASN A 166 -6.65 10.15 -6.84
CA ASN A 166 -6.18 8.92 -7.51
C ASN A 166 -4.69 8.98 -7.82
N THR A 167 -4.05 7.81 -7.77
CA THR A 167 -2.61 7.66 -8.00
C THR A 167 -2.31 7.17 -9.42
N GLY A 168 -1.02 7.05 -9.75
CA GLY A 168 -0.55 6.41 -10.97
C GLY A 168 -0.40 4.88 -10.92
N THR A 169 -0.86 4.20 -9.86
CA THR A 169 -0.57 2.76 -9.65
C THR A 169 -0.97 1.90 -10.86
N ASN A 170 -0.01 1.16 -11.38
CA ASN A 170 -0.15 0.39 -12.62
C ASN A 170 0.83 -0.80 -12.69
N VAL A 171 0.64 -1.62 -13.72
CA VAL A 171 1.64 -2.59 -14.20
C VAL A 171 2.08 -2.18 -15.60
N SER A 172 3.38 -2.07 -15.85
CA SER A 172 3.93 -1.60 -17.13
C SER A 172 5.32 -2.18 -17.41
N ASP A 173 5.82 -2.05 -18.64
CA ASP A 173 7.18 -2.50 -19.00
C ASP A 173 8.26 -1.48 -18.64
N THR A 174 7.86 -0.31 -18.13
CA THR A 174 8.76 0.78 -17.78
C THR A 174 8.69 1.06 -16.28
N ARG A 175 9.85 1.26 -15.68
CA ARG A 175 9.93 1.69 -14.29
C ARG A 175 9.46 3.15 -14.19
N ASP A 176 8.43 3.42 -13.40
CA ASP A 176 8.05 4.79 -13.07
C ASP A 176 9.08 5.38 -12.08
N THR A 177 9.71 6.49 -12.46
CA THR A 177 10.73 7.18 -11.64
C THR A 177 10.21 8.42 -10.94
N ALA A 178 9.00 8.85 -11.28
CA ALA A 178 8.32 10.00 -10.69
C ALA A 178 6.92 9.59 -10.24
N VAL A 179 6.53 10.07 -9.05
CA VAL A 179 5.19 9.81 -8.53
C VAL A 179 4.14 10.62 -9.31
N LYS A 180 3.02 9.98 -9.61
CA LYS A 180 1.84 10.56 -10.24
C LYS A 180 0.71 10.55 -9.21
N CYS A 181 0.25 11.74 -8.85
CA CYS A 181 -0.83 11.97 -7.91
C CYS A 181 -1.83 12.93 -8.54
N GLY A 182 -3.12 12.73 -8.25
CA GLY A 182 -4.15 13.69 -8.61
C GLY A 182 -3.94 15.04 -7.91
N PRO A 183 -4.67 16.09 -8.34
CA PRO A 183 -4.50 17.44 -7.80
C PRO A 183 -4.89 17.59 -6.32
N GLY A 184 -5.62 16.62 -5.75
CA GLY A 184 -6.32 16.75 -4.47
C GLY A 184 -7.62 17.54 -4.63
N ALA A 185 -8.55 17.35 -3.69
CA ALA A 185 -9.77 18.17 -3.62
C ALA A 185 -9.51 19.52 -2.92
N VAL A 186 -10.48 20.43 -2.99
CA VAL A 186 -10.43 21.73 -2.31
C VAL A 186 -10.15 21.54 -0.81
N GLY A 187 -9.21 22.31 -0.28
CA GLY A 187 -8.79 22.25 1.13
C GLY A 187 -7.76 21.17 1.45
N TRP A 188 -7.42 20.30 0.49
CA TRP A 188 -6.37 19.30 0.63
C TRP A 188 -5.10 19.74 -0.10
N ARG A 189 -3.95 19.35 0.44
CA ARG A 189 -2.63 19.58 -0.15
C ARG A 189 -1.86 18.27 -0.18
N LEU A 190 -1.14 18.03 -1.27
CA LEU A 190 -0.25 16.89 -1.37
C LEU A 190 0.91 17.05 -0.36
N ASP A 191 1.11 16.04 0.47
CA ASP A 191 2.24 15.92 1.37
C ASP A 191 3.39 15.23 0.62
N SER A 192 4.28 16.06 0.06
CA SER A 192 5.41 15.57 -0.74
C SER A 192 6.41 14.75 0.06
N ALA A 193 6.49 14.94 1.38
CA ALA A 193 7.43 14.19 2.22
C ALA A 193 7.01 12.72 2.38
N ASN A 194 5.70 12.44 2.33
CA ASN A 194 5.12 11.12 2.53
C ASN A 194 4.62 10.46 1.22
N THR A 195 4.88 11.11 0.08
CA THR A 195 4.43 10.70 -1.25
C THR A 195 5.60 10.18 -2.08
N ALA A 196 5.43 9.02 -2.73
CA ALA A 196 6.46 8.42 -3.56
C ALA A 196 5.91 7.38 -4.55
N VAL A 197 6.77 6.90 -5.44
CA VAL A 197 6.54 5.71 -6.27
C VAL A 197 7.59 4.66 -5.98
N LEU A 198 7.16 3.42 -5.74
CA LEU A 198 8.02 2.25 -5.66
C LEU A 198 7.71 1.33 -6.84
N SER A 199 8.66 1.22 -7.76
CA SER A 199 8.58 0.23 -8.84
C SER A 199 9.25 -1.07 -8.40
N LEU A 200 8.48 -2.14 -8.46
CA LEU A 200 8.90 -3.49 -8.14
C LEU A 200 9.15 -4.25 -9.45
N ASP A 201 10.39 -4.71 -9.68
CA ASP A 201 10.71 -5.57 -10.83
C ASP A 201 10.09 -6.95 -10.61
N LEU A 202 9.20 -7.32 -11.53
CA LEU A 202 8.46 -8.57 -11.50
C LEU A 202 9.16 -9.69 -12.25
N ALA A 203 10.30 -9.43 -12.90
CA ALA A 203 11.08 -10.47 -13.55
C ALA A 203 11.31 -11.66 -12.58
N PRO A 204 11.18 -12.91 -13.05
CA PRO A 204 11.59 -14.07 -12.27
C PRO A 204 13.04 -13.86 -11.85
N GLY A 205 13.34 -14.03 -10.56
CA GLY A 205 14.71 -14.01 -10.07
C GLY A 205 15.52 -14.97 -10.92
N MET A 206 16.43 -14.45 -11.73
CA MET A 206 17.34 -15.28 -12.51
C MET A 206 18.19 -16.00 -11.47
N LEU A 207 17.88 -17.27 -11.21
CA LEU A 207 18.76 -18.19 -10.49
C LEU A 207 20.11 -18.13 -11.20
N ARG A 208 21.02 -17.29 -10.69
CA ARG A 208 22.44 -17.38 -11.02
C ARG A 208 22.98 -18.63 -10.31
N ASN A 209 22.50 -19.80 -10.73
CA ASN A 209 23.26 -21.02 -10.58
C ASN A 209 24.38 -20.94 -11.61
N PHE A 210 25.48 -20.29 -11.24
CA PHE A 210 26.77 -20.62 -11.83
C PHE A 210 27.19 -21.99 -11.28
N SER A 211 26.55 -23.04 -11.78
CA SER A 211 27.11 -24.39 -11.76
C SER A 211 27.87 -24.58 -13.07
N GLY A 212 29.19 -24.54 -12.97
CA GLY A 212 30.19 -24.95 -13.97
C GLY A 212 31.55 -24.69 -13.32
N GLU A 213 32.14 -25.67 -12.64
CA GLU A 213 33.12 -26.64 -13.23
C GLU A 213 34.29 -25.93 -13.92
N ALA A 214 35.56 -26.26 -13.73
CA ALA A 214 36.27 -27.21 -12.88
C ALA A 214 37.75 -26.74 -12.87
N ARG A 215 38.57 -27.46 -12.11
CA ARG A 215 40.03 -27.29 -12.00
C ARG A 215 40.77 -27.29 -13.33
#